data_AF-A0A2A5NZD3-F1
#
_entry.id   AF-A0A2A5NZD3-F1
#
_cell.length_a   1.000
_cell.length_b   1.000
_cell.length_c   1.000
_cell.angle_alpha   90.00
_cell.angle_beta   90.00
_cell.angle_gamma   90.00
#
_symmetry.space_group_name_H-M   'P 1'
#
loop_
_entity.id
_entity.type
_entity.pdbx_description
1 polymer ?
#
loop_
_entity_poly.entity_id
_entity_poly.type
_entity_poly.pdbx_seq_one_letter_code
_entity_poly.pdbx_strand_id
1 'polypeptide(L)'
;MGALRGDDMSIEPALTVVERKVRDLVLEHVRRVCEAVRNMVLTIESYLAGDSRGVTLYLARTRQMEGEADDYRRNVYEFLARTSPALLNREDWVRLSIDLDKVADLAYSVAYRVSIACEKGWSPPREVASKLGEMAEAGLQLCEKLKEALFTYAYNAERARIENMSDLILDAVQDLRLIAFHRAT
;
A
#
# COMPACT_ATOMS: atom_id res chain seq x y z
N MET A 1 33.21 -19.77 -41.42
CA MET A 1 32.02 -18.89 -41.33
C MET A 1 30.92 -19.71 -40.67
N GLY A 2 30.83 -19.81 -39.35
CA GLY A 2 30.68 -18.71 -38.39
C GLY A 2 29.21 -18.68 -37.96
N ALA A 3 28.78 -19.70 -37.23
CA ALA A 3 27.41 -19.87 -36.75
C ALA A 3 27.11 -18.88 -35.62
N LEU A 4 26.09 -18.04 -35.80
CA LEU A 4 25.47 -17.25 -34.73
C LEU A 4 23.97 -17.20 -34.98
N ARG A 5 23.21 -18.10 -34.37
CA ARG A 5 21.78 -17.94 -34.07
C ARG A 5 21.36 -19.04 -33.10
N GLY A 6 21.55 -18.77 -31.81
CA GLY A 6 21.24 -19.73 -30.75
C GLY A 6 20.94 -19.14 -29.37
N ASP A 7 21.26 -17.87 -29.10
CA ASP A 7 21.20 -17.33 -27.72
C ASP A 7 20.09 -16.30 -27.44
N ASP A 8 19.27 -15.93 -28.42
CA ASP A 8 18.25 -14.86 -28.24
C ASP A 8 16.93 -15.39 -27.63
N MET A 9 16.63 -16.68 -27.79
CA MET A 9 15.32 -17.25 -27.44
C MET A 9 15.21 -17.73 -25.97
N SER A 10 16.29 -17.68 -25.19
CA SER A 10 16.34 -18.16 -23.80
C SER A 10 16.22 -17.04 -22.76
N ILE A 11 16.43 -15.78 -23.16
CA ILE A 11 16.48 -14.62 -22.25
C ILE A 11 15.08 -14.04 -22.00
N GLU A 12 14.26 -13.90 -23.05
CA GLU A 12 12.87 -13.42 -22.98
C GLU A 12 11.96 -14.22 -22.02
N PRO A 13 11.93 -15.57 -22.06
CA PRO A 13 11.10 -16.35 -21.12
C PRO A 13 11.61 -16.28 -19.67
N ALA A 14 12.90 -16.02 -19.44
CA ALA A 14 13.46 -15.85 -18.11
C ALA A 14 13.13 -14.47 -17.51
N LEU A 15 13.20 -13.41 -18.31
CA LEU A 15 12.82 -12.05 -17.91
C LEU A 15 11.34 -11.96 -17.51
N THR A 16 10.46 -12.60 -18.29
CA THR A 16 9.01 -12.62 -18.01
C THR A 16 8.63 -13.41 -16.74
N VAL A 17 9.40 -14.43 -16.37
CA VAL A 17 9.22 -15.17 -15.10
C VAL A 17 9.61 -14.32 -13.89
N VAL A 18 10.70 -13.56 -14.01
CA VAL A 18 11.16 -12.65 -12.96
C VAL A 18 10.16 -11.52 -12.73
N GLU A 19 9.70 -10.87 -13.81
CA GLU A 19 8.70 -9.80 -13.75
C GLU A 19 7.39 -10.27 -13.13
N ARG A 20 6.93 -11.46 -13.51
CA ARG A 20 5.76 -12.08 -12.89
C ARG A 20 5.94 -12.27 -11.39
N LYS A 21 7.10 -12.77 -10.96
CA LYS A 21 7.36 -13.05 -9.55
C LYS A 21 7.43 -11.79 -8.70
N VAL A 22 8.10 -10.72 -9.15
CA VAL A 22 8.12 -9.44 -8.41
C VAL A 22 6.73 -8.83 -8.36
N ARG A 23 5.97 -8.90 -9.46
CA ARG A 23 4.58 -8.43 -9.50
C ARG A 23 3.71 -9.17 -8.50
N ASP A 24 3.80 -10.49 -8.43
CA ASP A 24 2.99 -11.29 -7.49
C ASP A 24 3.32 -10.91 -6.03
N LEU A 25 4.60 -10.67 -5.71
CA LEU A 25 4.99 -10.19 -4.38
C LEU A 25 4.38 -8.82 -4.06
N VAL A 26 4.39 -7.90 -5.02
CA VAL A 26 3.81 -6.55 -4.85
C VAL A 26 2.28 -6.61 -4.74
N LEU A 27 1.61 -7.51 -5.47
CA LEU A 27 0.16 -7.69 -5.35
C LEU A 27 -0.25 -8.17 -3.95
N GLU A 28 0.50 -9.13 -3.39
CA GLU A 28 0.28 -9.57 -2.02
C GLU A 28 0.62 -8.47 -1.00
N HIS A 29 1.67 -7.69 -1.25
CA HIS A 29 2.00 -6.53 -0.43
C HIS A 29 0.83 -5.54 -0.37
N VAL A 30 0.29 -5.15 -1.52
CA VAL A 30 -0.86 -4.24 -1.62
C VAL A 30 -2.08 -4.80 -0.91
N ARG A 31 -2.32 -6.10 -1.02
CA ARG A 31 -3.43 -6.74 -0.30
C ARG A 31 -3.31 -6.51 1.21
N ARG A 32 -2.10 -6.71 1.78
CA ARG A 32 -1.85 -6.47 3.22
C ARG A 32 -1.97 -5.00 3.60
N VAL A 33 -1.44 -4.10 2.79
CA VAL A 33 -1.59 -2.65 3.00
C VAL A 33 -3.06 -2.25 3.03
N CYS A 34 -3.86 -2.71 2.07
CA CYS A 34 -5.30 -2.42 2.02
C CYS A 34 -6.06 -3.06 3.20
N GLU A 35 -5.66 -4.24 3.66
CA GLU A 35 -6.21 -4.87 4.86
C GLU A 35 -5.85 -4.09 6.13
N ALA A 36 -4.63 -3.53 6.23
CA ALA A 36 -4.23 -2.63 7.32
C ALA A 36 -5.09 -1.36 7.34
N VAL A 37 -5.25 -0.69 6.19
CA VAL A 37 -6.12 0.50 6.07
C VAL A 37 -7.55 0.18 6.44
N ARG A 38 -8.11 -0.95 5.98
CA ARG A 38 -9.47 -1.37 6.36
C ARG A 38 -9.60 -1.56 7.87
N ASN A 39 -8.65 -2.21 8.52
CA ASN A 39 -8.69 -2.39 9.97
C ASN A 39 -8.50 -1.07 10.74
N MET A 40 -7.71 -0.12 10.21
CA MET A 40 -7.64 1.24 10.75
C MET A 40 -9.01 1.92 10.71
N VAL A 41 -9.74 1.81 9.59
CA VAL A 41 -11.09 2.36 9.43
C VAL A 41 -12.05 1.74 10.44
N LEU A 42 -12.04 0.42 10.59
CA LEU A 42 -12.87 -0.27 11.58
C LEU A 42 -12.50 0.14 13.02
N THR A 43 -11.23 0.45 13.28
CA THR A 43 -10.79 0.99 14.59
C THR A 43 -11.40 2.38 14.84
N ILE A 44 -11.41 3.26 13.82
CA ILE A 44 -12.04 4.58 13.87
C ILE A 44 -13.55 4.45 14.11
N GLU A 45 -14.22 3.60 13.34
CA GLU A 45 -15.67 3.38 13.46
C GLU A 45 -16.06 2.85 14.84
N SER A 46 -15.35 1.83 15.35
CA SER A 46 -15.56 1.31 16.70
C SER A 46 -15.34 2.40 17.76
N TYR A 47 -14.32 3.24 17.60
CA TYR A 47 -14.07 4.35 18.53
C TYR A 47 -15.22 5.35 18.53
N LEU A 48 -15.69 5.78 17.35
CA LEU A 48 -16.80 6.72 17.23
C LEU A 48 -18.13 6.13 17.74
N ALA A 49 -18.29 4.81 17.70
CA ALA A 49 -19.43 4.09 18.26
C ALA A 49 -19.30 3.81 19.77
N GLY A 50 -18.17 4.13 20.41
CA GLY A 50 -17.91 3.80 21.82
C GLY A 50 -17.63 2.32 22.08
N ASP A 51 -17.34 1.53 21.05
CA ASP A 51 -17.02 0.10 21.13
C ASP A 51 -15.52 -0.13 21.38
N SER A 52 -15.12 -0.09 22.65
CA SER A 52 -13.73 -0.33 23.08
C SER A 52 -13.19 -1.73 22.73
N ARG A 53 -14.08 -2.74 22.66
CA ARG A 53 -13.69 -4.10 22.27
C ARG A 53 -13.35 -4.17 20.79
N GLY A 54 -14.17 -3.52 19.95
CA GLY A 54 -13.90 -3.35 18.53
C GLY A 54 -12.59 -2.60 18.29
N VAL A 55 -12.34 -1.49 19.00
CA VAL A 55 -11.07 -0.74 18.92
C VAL A 55 -9.87 -1.65 19.19
N THR A 56 -9.91 -2.44 20.27
CA THR A 56 -8.81 -3.34 20.64
C THR A 56 -8.59 -4.42 19.59
N LEU A 57 -9.67 -5.03 19.09
CA LEU A 57 -9.62 -6.08 18.07
C LEU A 57 -9.01 -5.57 16.77
N TYR A 58 -9.53 -4.45 16.26
CA TYR A 58 -9.11 -3.93 14.96
C TYR A 58 -7.71 -3.32 15.01
N LEU A 59 -7.30 -2.70 16.13
CA LEU A 59 -5.91 -2.29 16.32
C LEU A 59 -4.94 -3.46 16.18
N ALA A 60 -5.23 -4.59 16.84
CA ALA A 60 -4.38 -5.78 16.78
C ALA A 60 -4.28 -6.33 15.36
N ARG A 61 -5.39 -6.34 14.62
CA ARG A 61 -5.41 -6.74 13.20
C ARG A 61 -4.64 -5.77 12.32
N THR A 62 -4.78 -4.46 12.52
CA THR A 62 -4.00 -3.45 11.79
C THR A 62 -2.51 -3.69 11.98
N ARG A 63 -2.06 -3.91 13.23
CA ARG A 63 -0.66 -4.20 13.53
C ARG A 63 -0.17 -5.48 12.85
N GLN A 64 -1.00 -6.52 12.84
CA GLN A 64 -0.64 -7.77 12.16
C GLN A 64 -0.44 -7.54 10.65
N MET A 65 -1.37 -6.82 10.01
CA MET A 65 -1.30 -6.56 8.56
C MET A 65 -0.15 -5.63 8.19
N GLU A 66 0.19 -4.67 9.05
CA GLU A 66 1.39 -3.83 8.90
C GLU A 66 2.67 -4.66 8.97
N GLY A 67 2.81 -5.56 9.96
CA GLY A 67 3.95 -6.48 10.02
C GLY A 67 4.05 -7.41 8.80
N GLU A 68 2.92 -7.95 8.34
CA GLU A 68 2.90 -8.77 7.11
C GLU A 68 3.27 -7.94 5.86
N ALA A 69 2.87 -6.67 5.78
CA ALA A 69 3.27 -5.76 4.71
C ALA A 69 4.79 -5.51 4.71
N ASP A 70 5.38 -5.25 5.88
CA ASP A 70 6.84 -5.08 6.05
C ASP A 70 7.60 -6.33 5.57
N ASP A 71 7.09 -7.53 5.87
CA ASP A 71 7.65 -8.79 5.40
C ASP A 71 7.58 -8.90 3.86
N TYR A 72 6.47 -8.52 3.23
CA TYR A 72 6.38 -8.50 1.77
C TYR A 72 7.34 -7.48 1.14
N ARG A 73 7.50 -6.30 1.76
CA ARG A 73 8.50 -5.30 1.34
C ARG A 73 9.90 -5.93 1.33
N ARG A 74 10.30 -6.62 2.42
CA ARG A 74 11.58 -7.34 2.51
C ARG A 74 11.71 -8.42 1.44
N ASN A 75 10.66 -9.19 1.21
CA ASN A 75 10.65 -10.23 0.18
C ASN A 75 10.86 -9.66 -1.23
N VAL A 76 10.27 -8.51 -1.55
CA VAL A 76 10.52 -7.80 -2.82
C VAL A 76 12.00 -7.42 -2.93
N TYR A 77 12.58 -6.82 -1.88
CA TYR A 77 14.00 -6.45 -1.88
C TYR A 77 14.93 -7.64 -2.08
N GLU A 78 14.72 -8.72 -1.33
CA GLU A 78 15.55 -9.92 -1.42
C GLU A 78 15.45 -10.55 -2.80
N PHE A 79 14.23 -10.63 -3.35
CA PHE A 79 14.02 -11.16 -4.70
C PHE A 79 14.76 -10.33 -5.74
N LEU A 80 14.61 -9.00 -5.69
CA LEU A 80 15.27 -8.08 -6.60
C LEU A 80 16.80 -8.10 -6.43
N ALA A 81 17.33 -8.34 -5.24
CA ALA A 81 18.78 -8.46 -4.97
C ALA A 81 19.41 -9.72 -5.56
N ARG A 82 18.64 -10.80 -5.69
CA ARG A 82 19.10 -12.09 -6.24
C ARG A 82 18.87 -12.22 -7.76
N THR A 83 18.20 -11.25 -8.35
CA THR A 83 17.80 -11.27 -9.77
C THR A 83 18.85 -10.57 -10.65
N SER A 84 19.00 -11.04 -11.90
CA SER A 84 19.89 -10.43 -12.90
C SER A 84 19.66 -8.91 -13.05
N PRO A 85 20.73 -8.09 -13.22
CA PRO A 85 20.61 -6.65 -13.47
C PRO A 85 19.78 -6.24 -14.70
N ALA A 86 19.49 -7.19 -15.59
CA ALA A 86 18.70 -6.97 -16.81
C ALA A 86 17.20 -6.74 -16.56
N LEU A 87 16.71 -6.83 -15.32
CA LEU A 87 15.32 -6.48 -15.00
C LEU A 87 15.10 -4.97 -15.17
N LEU A 88 14.35 -4.59 -16.20
CA LEU A 88 13.89 -3.23 -16.40
C LEU A 88 13.05 -2.77 -15.18
N ASN A 89 13.24 -1.53 -14.75
CA ASN A 89 12.44 -0.86 -13.70
C ASN A 89 12.58 -1.42 -12.27
N ARG A 90 13.69 -2.07 -11.94
CA ARG A 90 13.99 -2.54 -10.57
C ARG A 90 13.84 -1.44 -9.50
N GLU A 91 14.29 -0.23 -9.81
CA GLU A 91 14.19 0.90 -8.90
C GLU A 91 12.74 1.29 -8.61
N ASP A 92 11.87 1.21 -9.61
CA ASP A 92 10.46 1.56 -9.42
C ASP A 92 9.73 0.54 -8.56
N TRP A 93 10.04 -0.76 -8.71
CA TRP A 93 9.52 -1.81 -7.83
C TRP A 93 9.93 -1.61 -6.38
N VAL A 94 11.18 -1.19 -6.16
CA VAL A 94 11.69 -0.83 -4.85
C VAL A 94 10.93 0.37 -4.30
N ARG A 95 10.79 1.45 -5.08
CA ARG A 95 10.13 2.70 -4.65
C ARG A 95 8.66 2.44 -4.30
N LEU A 96 7.94 1.73 -5.17
CA LEU A 96 6.56 1.32 -4.92
C LEU A 96 6.44 0.52 -3.62
N SER A 97 7.34 -0.44 -3.39
CA SER A 97 7.31 -1.24 -2.15
C SER A 97 7.57 -0.39 -0.91
N ILE A 98 8.45 0.62 -0.97
CA ILE A 98 8.64 1.57 0.14
C ILE A 98 7.36 2.35 0.42
N ASP A 99 6.73 2.88 -0.62
CA ASP A 99 5.57 3.76 -0.44
C ASP A 99 4.34 2.99 0.04
N LEU A 100 4.15 1.76 -0.44
CA LEU A 100 3.11 0.84 0.06
C LEU A 100 3.25 0.58 1.56
N ASP A 101 4.46 0.30 2.01
CA ASP A 101 4.75 0.00 3.40
C ASP A 101 4.52 1.22 4.31
N LYS A 102 4.93 2.42 3.87
CA LYS A 102 4.60 3.67 4.58
C LYS A 102 3.10 3.84 4.79
N VAL A 103 2.26 3.42 3.85
CA VAL A 103 0.80 3.48 3.99
C VAL A 103 0.32 2.55 5.11
N ALA A 104 0.87 1.33 5.20
CA ALA A 104 0.55 0.40 6.28
C ALA A 104 0.99 0.91 7.66
N ASP A 105 2.20 1.46 7.77
CA ASP A 105 2.70 2.07 9.01
C ASP A 105 1.85 3.28 9.45
N LEU A 106 1.46 4.15 8.50
CA LEU A 106 0.54 5.25 8.77
C LEU A 106 -0.82 4.74 9.25
N ALA A 107 -1.35 3.68 8.65
CA ALA A 107 -2.61 3.08 9.05
C ALA A 107 -2.56 2.56 10.50
N TYR A 108 -1.47 1.86 10.86
CA TYR A 108 -1.24 1.43 12.23
C TYR A 108 -1.08 2.60 13.20
N SER A 109 -0.28 3.60 12.84
CA SER A 109 -0.06 4.80 13.65
C SER A 109 -1.35 5.57 13.95
N VAL A 110 -2.26 5.68 12.99
CA VAL A 110 -3.58 6.28 13.19
C VAL A 110 -4.43 5.42 14.13
N ALA A 111 -4.54 4.11 13.86
CA ALA A 111 -5.31 3.19 14.70
C ALA A 111 -4.82 3.20 16.16
N TYR A 112 -3.51 3.25 16.37
CA TYR A 112 -2.89 3.32 17.69
C TYR A 112 -3.20 4.63 18.44
N ARG A 113 -3.20 5.77 17.76
CA ARG A 113 -3.59 7.05 18.39
C ARG A 113 -5.07 7.06 18.76
N VAL A 114 -5.92 6.48 17.91
CA VAL A 114 -7.36 6.30 18.20
C VAL A 114 -7.56 5.39 19.41
N SER A 115 -6.79 4.31 19.54
CA SER A 115 -6.90 3.44 20.73
C SER A 115 -6.48 4.15 22.01
N ILE A 116 -5.41 4.94 22.00
CA ILE A 116 -5.00 5.76 23.15
C ILE A 116 -6.12 6.75 23.54
N ALA A 117 -6.76 7.38 22.56
CA ALA A 117 -7.88 8.27 22.81
C ALA A 117 -9.07 7.53 23.46
N CYS A 118 -9.39 6.33 22.97
CA CYS A 118 -10.41 5.45 23.54
C CYS A 118 -10.08 5.04 24.99
N GLU A 119 -8.85 4.58 25.25
CA GLU A 119 -8.38 4.18 26.59
C GLU A 119 -8.46 5.32 27.61
N LYS A 120 -8.21 6.55 27.16
CA LYS A 120 -8.32 7.76 28.00
C LYS A 120 -9.76 8.24 28.20
N GLY A 121 -10.75 7.58 27.59
CA GLY A 121 -12.14 7.99 27.63
C GLY A 121 -12.39 9.36 26.97
N TRP A 122 -11.49 9.80 26.09
CA TRP A 122 -11.66 11.06 25.39
C TRP A 122 -12.56 10.84 24.18
N SER A 123 -13.60 11.67 24.05
CA SER A 123 -14.46 11.71 22.86
C SER A 123 -14.16 12.98 22.06
N PRO A 124 -14.05 12.89 20.73
CA PRO A 124 -13.74 14.05 19.91
C PRO A 124 -14.98 14.95 19.78
N PRO A 125 -14.80 16.28 19.62
CA PRO A 125 -15.88 17.16 19.16
C PRO A 125 -16.46 16.66 17.83
N ARG A 126 -17.72 16.99 17.56
CA ARG A 126 -18.47 16.48 16.39
C ARG A 126 -17.76 16.77 15.07
N GLU A 127 -17.15 17.93 14.94
CA GLU A 127 -16.41 18.35 13.75
C GLU A 127 -15.18 17.46 13.51
N VAL A 128 -14.48 17.07 14.59
CA VAL A 128 -13.32 16.18 14.54
C VAL A 128 -13.77 14.75 14.21
N ALA A 129 -14.87 14.28 14.81
CA ALA A 129 -15.47 12.99 14.49
C ALA A 129 -15.84 12.87 12.99
N SER A 130 -16.47 13.91 12.44
CA SER A 130 -16.83 13.97 11.01
C SER A 130 -15.59 13.87 10.12
N LYS A 131 -14.56 14.68 10.40
CA LYS A 131 -13.31 14.67 9.62
C LYS A 131 -12.59 13.32 9.72
N LEU A 132 -12.64 12.65 10.87
CA LEU A 132 -12.05 11.34 11.05
C LEU A 132 -12.77 10.27 10.21
N GLY A 133 -14.11 10.35 10.12
CA GLY A 133 -14.92 9.52 9.22
C GLY A 133 -14.65 9.80 7.74
N GLU A 134 -14.56 11.08 7.34
CA GLU A 134 -14.17 11.48 5.97
C GLU A 134 -12.80 10.93 5.58
N MET A 135 -11.82 11.00 6.48
CA MET A 135 -10.48 10.44 6.26
C MET A 135 -10.51 8.91 6.12
N ALA A 136 -11.32 8.23 6.94
CA ALA A 136 -11.47 6.78 6.90
C ALA A 136 -12.05 6.32 5.55
N GLU A 137 -13.09 6.98 5.07
CA GLU A 137 -13.70 6.72 3.75
C GLU A 137 -12.71 6.98 2.60
N ALA A 138 -11.99 8.11 2.64
CA ALA A 138 -10.97 8.41 1.64
C ALA A 138 -9.86 7.35 1.59
N GLY A 139 -9.45 6.81 2.75
CA GLY A 139 -8.48 5.71 2.84
C GLY A 139 -8.96 4.42 2.17
N LEU A 140 -10.24 4.06 2.34
CA LEU A 140 -10.84 2.91 1.65
C LEU A 140 -10.88 3.12 0.14
N GLN A 141 -11.31 4.29 -0.31
CA GLN A 141 -11.37 4.61 -1.75
C GLN A 141 -9.99 4.57 -2.40
N LEU A 142 -8.95 5.05 -1.71
CA LEU A 142 -7.57 4.95 -2.18
C LEU A 142 -7.13 3.49 -2.34
N CYS A 143 -7.50 2.62 -1.39
CA CYS A 143 -7.20 1.19 -1.49
C CYS A 143 -7.87 0.52 -2.69
N GLU A 144 -9.12 0.87 -3.00
CA GLU A 144 -9.79 0.34 -4.19
C GLU A 144 -9.12 0.83 -5.48
N LYS A 145 -8.78 2.12 -5.58
CA LYS A 145 -8.04 2.66 -6.72
C LYS A 145 -6.66 2.02 -6.89
N LEU A 146 -5.94 1.78 -5.79
CA LEU A 146 -4.63 1.13 -5.82
C LEU A 146 -4.72 -0.31 -6.35
N LYS A 147 -5.73 -1.07 -5.89
CA LYS A 147 -5.99 -2.42 -6.43
C LYS A 147 -6.33 -2.36 -7.91
N GLU A 148 -7.24 -1.46 -8.33
CA GLU A 148 -7.63 -1.30 -9.73
C GLU A 148 -6.43 -0.97 -10.63
N ALA A 149 -5.57 -0.04 -10.20
CA ALA A 149 -4.38 0.34 -10.95
C ALA A 149 -3.40 -0.84 -11.12
N LEU A 150 -3.22 -1.65 -10.07
CA LEU A 150 -2.36 -2.83 -10.11
C LEU A 150 -2.97 -4.00 -10.88
N PHE A 151 -4.28 -4.22 -10.81
CA PHE A 151 -4.97 -5.19 -11.66
C PHE A 151 -4.84 -4.79 -13.13
N THR A 152 -4.98 -3.51 -13.44
CA THR A 152 -4.81 -2.97 -14.79
C THR A 152 -3.37 -3.16 -15.27
N TYR A 153 -2.37 -2.91 -14.42
CA TYR A 153 -0.97 -3.18 -14.72
C TYR A 153 -0.71 -4.68 -14.96
N ALA A 154 -1.25 -5.56 -14.11
CA ALA A 154 -1.06 -7.00 -14.22
C ALA A 154 -1.66 -7.59 -15.50
N TYR A 155 -2.74 -7.01 -16.01
CA TYR A 155 -3.43 -7.44 -17.23
C TYR A 155 -2.90 -6.76 -18.50
N ASN A 156 -2.33 -5.55 -18.40
CA ASN A 156 -1.83 -4.75 -19.53
C ASN A 156 -0.32 -4.47 -19.43
N ALA A 157 0.50 -5.49 -19.16
CA ALA A 157 1.97 -5.36 -19.05
C ALA A 157 2.61 -4.68 -20.28
N GLU A 158 1.98 -4.78 -21.46
CA GLU A 158 2.42 -4.13 -22.70
C GLU A 158 2.20 -2.59 -22.74
N ARG A 159 1.37 -2.01 -21.85
CA ARG A 159 0.92 -0.60 -21.95
C ARG A 159 1.14 0.28 -20.72
N ALA A 160 1.41 -0.27 -19.53
CA ALA A 160 1.48 0.52 -18.30
C ALA A 160 2.93 0.87 -17.94
N ARG A 161 3.36 2.10 -18.25
CA ARG A 161 4.63 2.66 -17.75
C ARG A 161 4.50 2.96 -16.26
N ILE A 162 5.52 2.57 -15.49
CA ILE A 162 5.50 2.63 -14.02
C ILE A 162 5.52 4.08 -13.48
N GLU A 163 5.99 5.05 -14.26
CA GLU A 163 5.93 6.49 -13.94
C GLU A 163 4.53 6.93 -13.49
N ASN A 164 3.48 6.47 -14.17
CA ASN A 164 2.10 6.85 -13.85
C ASN A 164 1.63 6.35 -12.47
N MET A 165 2.19 5.26 -11.94
CA MET A 165 1.75 4.69 -10.66
C MET A 165 2.30 5.47 -9.47
N SER A 166 3.59 5.82 -9.53
CA SER A 166 4.22 6.69 -8.53
C SER A 166 3.55 8.06 -8.53
N ASP A 167 3.24 8.61 -9.71
CA ASP A 167 2.58 9.90 -9.84
C ASP A 167 1.14 9.86 -9.31
N LEU A 168 0.37 8.79 -9.58
CA LEU A 168 -0.99 8.64 -9.03
C LEU A 168 -1.01 8.46 -7.50
N ILE A 169 -0.02 7.76 -6.93
CA ILE A 169 0.13 7.61 -5.49
C ILE A 169 0.60 8.93 -4.85
N LEU A 170 1.54 9.64 -5.49
CA LEU A 170 2.01 10.94 -5.04
C LEU A 170 0.91 12.00 -5.14
N ASP A 171 0.11 12.02 -6.20
CA ASP A 171 -1.04 12.91 -6.36
C ASP A 171 -2.08 12.64 -5.27
N ALA A 172 -2.40 11.36 -5.01
CA ALA A 172 -3.33 11.02 -3.92
C ALA A 172 -2.80 11.43 -2.53
N VAL A 173 -1.49 11.28 -2.28
CA VAL A 173 -0.85 11.71 -1.02
C VAL A 173 -0.72 13.24 -0.93
N GLN A 174 -0.50 13.92 -2.05
CA GLN A 174 -0.42 15.38 -2.14
C GLN A 174 -1.80 16.02 -2.00
N ASP A 175 -2.84 15.43 -2.56
CA ASP A 175 -4.23 15.84 -2.38
C ASP A 175 -4.63 15.73 -0.91
N LEU A 176 -4.23 14.66 -0.22
CA LEU A 176 -4.43 14.52 1.23
C LEU A 176 -3.68 15.61 2.03
N ARG A 177 -2.48 16.00 1.61
CA ARG A 177 -1.74 17.14 2.20
C ARG A 177 -2.40 18.48 1.92
N LEU A 178 -2.91 18.71 0.71
CA LEU A 178 -3.60 19.94 0.31
C LEU A 178 -4.93 20.11 1.04
N ILE A 179 -5.70 19.03 1.21
CA ILE A 179 -6.94 19.02 1.99
C ILE A 179 -6.66 19.29 3.48
N ALA A 180 -5.54 18.78 4.01
CA ALA A 180 -5.11 19.07 5.38
C ALA A 180 -4.66 20.54 5.57
N PHE A 181 -4.09 21.17 4.53
CA PHE A 181 -3.55 22.53 4.61
C PHE A 181 -4.61 23.62 4.31
N HIS A 182 -5.54 23.39 3.38
CA HIS A 182 -6.57 24.36 3.00
C HIS A 182 -7.73 24.51 3.98
N ARG A 183 -7.85 23.65 5.00
CA ARG A 183 -8.87 23.76 6.07
C ARG A 183 -8.30 24.27 7.41
N ALA A 184 -7.06 24.77 7.42
CA ALA A 184 -6.38 25.33 8.60
C ALA A 184 -6.27 26.88 8.60
N THR A 185 -6.89 27.54 7.61
CA THR A 185 -7.11 29.00 7.54
C THR A 185 -8.59 29.28 7.43
#